data_AF-A0A7Y2IRG7-F1
#
_entry.id   AF-A0A7Y2IRG7-F1
#
_cell.length_a   1.000
_cell.length_b   1.000
_cell.length_c   1.000
_cell.angle_alpha   90.00
_cell.angle_beta   90.00
_cell.angle_gamma   90.00
#
_symmetry.space_group_name_H-M   'P 1'
#
loop_
_entity.id
_entity.type
_entity.pdbx_description
1 polymer ?
#
loop_
_entity_poly.entity_id
_entity_poly.type
_entity_poly.pdbx_seq_one_letter_code
_entity_poly.pdbx_strand_id
1 'polypeptide(L)'
;MGKPPYLRWFLVGLIVVGSLAYDARAPATEWYPFAARDLDAGTVLTAGDISYREAPSGLLPPPEDFVGRPVRLSLSQGVPLGAWLLERTPSAPPDTWAIALSIPSHVGVGDAVRIVWTSGLETRFTDAVAIRSGVDGSAAVPSQVAADVADALRRNQVTVLTQPGS
;
A
#
# COMPACT_ATOMS: atom_id res chain seq x y z
N MET A 1 59.48 -25.75 -17.52
CA MET A 1 59.80 -24.59 -16.66
C MET A 1 58.69 -24.47 -15.60
N GLY A 2 59.00 -24.81 -14.34
CA GLY A 2 58.01 -24.84 -13.26
C GLY A 2 57.64 -23.42 -12.82
N LYS A 3 56.34 -23.15 -12.64
CA LYS A 3 55.87 -21.86 -12.11
C LYS A 3 56.51 -21.62 -10.74
N PRO A 4 57.12 -20.44 -10.50
CA PRO A 4 57.83 -20.19 -9.25
C PRO A 4 56.89 -20.26 -8.04
N PRO A 5 57.28 -20.92 -6.95
CA PRO A 5 56.40 -21.20 -5.81
C PRO A 5 55.94 -19.93 -5.07
N TYR A 6 56.68 -18.83 -5.17
CA TYR A 6 56.33 -17.54 -4.55
C TYR A 6 55.05 -16.93 -5.14
N LEU A 7 54.73 -17.23 -6.41
CA LEU A 7 53.55 -16.68 -7.08
C LEU A 7 52.24 -17.21 -6.45
N ARG A 8 52.27 -18.45 -5.93
CA ARG A 8 51.14 -19.05 -5.22
C ARG A 8 50.85 -18.31 -3.92
N TRP A 9 51.90 -18.02 -3.15
CA TRP A 9 51.78 -17.31 -1.88
C TRP A 9 51.36 -15.85 -2.08
N PHE A 10 51.83 -15.21 -3.14
CA PHE A 10 51.39 -13.85 -3.50
C PHE A 10 49.90 -13.81 -3.85
N LEU A 11 49.40 -14.76 -4.66
CA LEU A 11 47.98 -14.86 -5.00
C LEU A 11 47.11 -15.11 -3.77
N VAL A 12 47.52 -16.01 -2.87
CA VAL A 12 46.81 -16.25 -1.60
C VAL A 12 46.78 -14.98 -0.76
N GLY A 13 47.90 -14.27 -0.62
CA GLY A 13 47.96 -13.00 0.10
C GLY A 13 47.02 -11.96 -0.51
N LEU A 14 46.97 -11.86 -1.85
CA LEU A 14 46.09 -10.92 -2.54
C LEU A 14 44.60 -11.26 -2.36
N ILE A 15 44.25 -12.56 -2.34
CA ILE A 15 42.88 -13.02 -2.06
C ILE A 15 42.49 -12.69 -0.61
N VAL A 16 43.38 -12.95 0.36
CA VAL A 16 43.11 -12.67 1.78
C VAL A 16 42.93 -11.17 2.01
N VAL A 17 43.82 -10.34 1.46
CA VAL A 17 43.73 -8.88 1.57
C VAL A 17 42.49 -8.35 0.84
N GLY A 18 42.18 -8.89 -0.34
CA GLY A 18 40.98 -8.54 -1.09
C GLY A 18 39.68 -8.88 -0.35
N SER A 19 39.62 -10.06 0.29
CA SER A 19 38.47 -10.46 1.12
C SER A 19 38.32 -9.55 2.33
N LEU A 20 39.42 -9.25 3.02
CA LEU A 20 39.39 -8.38 4.20
C LEU A 20 38.92 -6.96 3.84
N ALA A 21 39.39 -6.44 2.70
CA ALA A 21 38.98 -5.13 2.18
C ALA A 21 37.51 -5.11 1.73
N TYR A 22 37.02 -6.24 1.20
CA TYR A 22 35.62 -6.39 0.82
C TYR A 22 34.70 -6.45 2.04
N ASP A 23 35.07 -7.23 3.06
CA ASP A 23 34.31 -7.35 4.31
C ASP A 23 34.33 -6.04 5.13
N ALA A 24 35.41 -5.27 5.05
CA ALA A 24 35.52 -3.96 5.71
C ALA A 24 34.74 -2.85 5.00
N ARG A 25 34.16 -3.11 3.82
CA ARG A 25 33.40 -2.09 3.09
C ARG A 25 32.12 -1.76 3.86
N ALA A 26 31.98 -0.50 4.26
CA ALA A 26 30.74 -0.03 4.86
C ALA A 26 29.54 -0.33 3.92
N PRO A 27 28.40 -0.78 4.47
CA PRO A 27 27.19 -0.94 3.67
C PRO A 27 26.87 0.39 2.99
N ALA A 28 26.42 0.35 1.74
CA ALA A 28 25.83 1.53 1.14
C ALA A 28 24.62 1.94 2.01
N THR A 29 24.53 3.23 2.33
CA THR A 29 23.42 3.80 3.09
C THR A 29 22.63 4.77 2.22
N GLU A 30 21.35 4.91 2.55
CA GLU A 30 20.44 5.85 1.91
C GLU A 30 19.57 6.54 2.98
N TRP A 31 19.05 7.73 2.64
CA TRP A 31 18.10 8.43 3.51
C TRP A 31 16.73 7.76 3.42
N TYR A 32 16.31 7.16 4.53
CA TYR A 32 15.03 6.45 4.62
C TYR A 32 14.07 7.16 5.59
N PRO A 33 12.76 7.20 5.29
CA PRO A 33 11.75 7.83 6.14
C PRO A 33 11.33 6.92 7.32
N PHE A 34 11.23 7.51 8.50
CA PHE A 34 10.78 6.86 9.73
C PHE A 34 9.69 7.70 10.42
N ALA A 35 8.83 7.06 11.21
CA ALA A 35 7.86 7.76 12.05
C ALA A 35 8.58 8.65 13.08
N ALA A 36 8.32 9.96 13.07
CA ALA A 36 8.94 10.91 13.99
C ALA A 36 8.36 10.83 15.41
N ARG A 37 7.13 10.31 15.54
CA ARG A 37 6.37 10.11 16.77
C ARG A 37 5.45 8.90 16.64
N ASP A 38 4.73 8.56 17.70
CA ASP A 38 3.66 7.59 17.63
C ASP A 38 2.51 8.12 16.74
N LEU A 39 2.03 7.26 15.84
CA LEU A 39 0.98 7.54 14.87
C LEU A 39 -0.12 6.49 15.00
N ASP A 40 -1.36 6.93 15.18
CA ASP A 40 -2.49 6.01 15.21
C ASP A 40 -2.95 5.63 13.80
N ALA A 41 -3.57 4.46 13.65
CA ALA A 41 -4.24 4.07 12.41
C ALA A 41 -5.27 5.14 12.00
N GLY A 42 -5.29 5.49 10.72
CA GLY A 42 -6.12 6.55 10.14
C GLY A 42 -5.52 7.97 10.26
N THR A 43 -4.41 8.16 10.97
CA THR A 43 -3.75 9.47 11.05
C THR A 43 -3.24 9.89 9.68
N VAL A 44 -3.60 11.10 9.23
CA VAL A 44 -3.07 11.68 7.99
C VAL A 44 -1.63 12.14 8.23
N LEU A 45 -0.69 11.58 7.47
CA LEU A 45 0.72 11.92 7.57
C LEU A 45 1.00 13.34 7.11
N THR A 46 1.73 14.10 7.92
CA THR A 46 2.29 15.40 7.58
C THR A 46 3.81 15.34 7.51
N ALA A 47 4.45 16.36 6.95
CA ALA A 47 5.92 16.44 6.92
C ALA A 47 6.56 16.41 8.33
N GLY A 48 5.84 16.87 9.36
CA GLY A 48 6.31 16.83 10.76
C GLY A 48 6.27 15.43 11.39
N ASP A 49 5.56 14.49 10.77
CA ASP A 49 5.43 13.11 11.24
C ASP A 49 6.55 12.19 10.69
N ILE A 50 7.42 12.73 9.83
CA ILE A 50 8.43 11.98 9.10
C ILE A 50 9.82 12.47 9.52
N SER A 51 10.66 11.53 9.96
CA SER A 51 12.07 11.74 10.26
C SER A 51 12.91 10.94 9.28
N TYR A 52 13.73 11.61 8.47
CA TYR A 52 14.68 10.96 7.58
C TYR A 52 15.93 10.58 8.36
N ARG A 53 16.38 9.33 8.22
CA ARG A 53 17.60 8.80 8.85
C ARG A 53 18.38 7.97 7.85
N GLU A 54 19.69 7.88 8.02
CA GLU A 54 20.50 6.96 7.23
C GLU A 54 20.17 5.51 7.61
N ALA A 55 19.83 4.70 6.60
CA ALA A 55 19.57 3.27 6.72
C ALA A 55 20.35 2.50 5.64
N PRO A 56 20.70 1.23 5.86
CA PRO A 56 21.28 0.38 4.82
C PRO A 56 20.43 0.38 3.55
N SER A 57 21.06 0.62 2.40
CA SER A 57 20.39 0.68 1.12
C SER A 57 19.74 -0.65 0.77
N GLY A 58 18.53 -0.60 0.19
CA GLY A 58 17.87 -1.80 -0.31
C GLY A 58 17.16 -2.64 0.76
N LEU A 59 16.99 -2.10 1.98
CA LEU A 59 16.13 -2.70 3.00
C LEU A 59 14.67 -2.76 2.53
N LEU A 60 14.16 -1.64 2.04
CA LEU A 60 12.77 -1.47 1.60
C LEU A 60 12.72 -0.42 0.49
N PRO A 61 11.90 -0.61 -0.56
CA PRO A 61 11.68 0.46 -1.54
C PRO A 61 11.00 1.66 -0.83
N PRO A 62 11.56 2.87 -0.94
CA PRO A 62 10.91 4.06 -0.41
C PRO A 62 9.66 4.35 -1.25
N PRO A 63 8.48 4.56 -0.65
CA PRO A 63 7.33 5.05 -1.40
C PRO A 63 7.56 6.51 -1.81
N GLU A 64 7.00 6.88 -2.95
CA GLU A 64 7.23 8.19 -3.58
C GLU A 64 6.51 9.35 -2.86
N ASP A 65 5.41 9.08 -2.14
CA ASP A 65 4.67 10.10 -1.39
C ASP A 65 3.96 9.56 -0.15
N PHE A 66 4.19 10.23 0.98
CA PHE A 66 3.58 9.96 2.29
C PHE A 66 2.59 11.04 2.71
N VAL A 67 2.81 12.29 2.27
CA VAL A 67 2.14 13.44 2.86
C VAL A 67 0.69 13.45 2.37
N GLY A 68 -0.25 13.65 3.30
CA GLY A 68 -1.68 13.63 3.00
C GLY A 68 -2.27 12.21 2.91
N ARG A 69 -1.50 11.16 3.19
CA ARG A 69 -1.99 9.78 3.19
C ARG A 69 -2.25 9.27 4.61
N PRO A 70 -3.38 8.57 4.85
CA PRO A 70 -3.64 7.95 6.14
C PRO A 70 -2.76 6.72 6.38
N VAL A 71 -2.31 6.55 7.62
CA VAL A 71 -1.56 5.36 8.05
C VAL A 71 -2.53 4.20 8.26
N ARG A 72 -2.21 3.03 7.72
CA ARG A 72 -3.09 1.84 7.82
C ARG A 72 -3.09 1.19 9.21
N LEU A 73 -1.99 1.29 9.95
CA LEU A 73 -1.75 0.63 11.23
C LEU A 73 -1.22 1.65 12.24
N SER A 74 -1.45 1.44 13.54
CA SER A 74 -0.77 2.24 14.55
C SER A 74 0.74 1.92 14.52
N LEU A 75 1.56 2.97 14.48
CA LEU A 75 3.00 2.92 14.40
C LEU A 75 3.62 3.57 15.62
N SER A 76 4.61 2.91 16.20
CA SER A 76 5.47 3.54 17.20
C SER A 76 6.49 4.46 16.52
N GLN A 77 6.98 5.43 17.29
CA GLN A 77 8.10 6.27 16.90
C GLN A 77 9.30 5.43 16.44
N GLY A 78 9.93 5.84 15.35
CA GLY A 78 11.13 5.20 14.81
C GLY A 78 10.88 3.97 13.94
N VAL A 79 9.62 3.61 13.66
CA VAL A 79 9.30 2.56 12.69
C VAL A 79 9.55 3.06 11.26
N PRO A 80 10.18 2.25 10.37
CA PRO A 80 10.39 2.61 8.97
C PRO A 80 9.06 2.74 8.23
N LEU A 81 8.89 3.83 7.48
CA LEU A 81 7.69 4.08 6.70
C LEU A 81 7.86 3.49 5.29
N GLY A 82 7.14 2.40 5.00
CA GLY A 82 7.12 1.75 3.69
C GLY A 82 5.80 1.91 2.96
N ALA A 83 5.80 1.64 1.64
CA ALA A 83 4.59 1.71 0.79
C ALA A 83 3.42 0.85 1.31
N TRP A 84 3.74 -0.22 2.04
CA TRP A 84 2.80 -1.17 2.63
C TRP A 84 2.03 -0.60 3.84
N LEU A 85 2.55 0.46 4.47
CA LEU A 85 1.93 1.15 5.62
C LEU A 85 0.93 2.21 5.22
N LEU A 86 1.01 2.67 3.98
CA LEU A 86 0.12 3.67 3.43
C LEU A 86 -1.15 2.98 2.95
N GLU A 87 -2.30 3.51 3.37
CA GLU A 87 -3.54 3.12 2.73
C GLU A 87 -3.41 3.47 1.24
N ARG A 88 -3.57 2.47 0.37
CA ARG A 88 -3.97 2.78 -1.01
C ARG A 88 -5.38 3.31 -0.84
N THR A 89 -5.53 4.62 -0.67
CA THR A 89 -6.79 5.27 -1.00
C THR A 89 -6.84 5.18 -2.52
N PRO A 90 -7.61 4.26 -3.14
CA PRO A 90 -7.88 4.35 -4.55
C PRO A 90 -8.53 5.71 -4.70
N SER A 91 -7.91 6.56 -5.52
CA SER A 91 -8.59 7.75 -5.98
C SER A 91 -9.91 7.25 -6.56
N ALA A 92 -11.03 7.67 -5.98
CA ALA A 92 -12.33 7.40 -6.57
C ALA A 92 -12.24 7.85 -8.04
N PRO A 93 -12.63 7.02 -9.01
CA PRO A 93 -12.58 7.42 -10.40
C PRO A 93 -13.33 8.74 -10.60
N PRO A 94 -12.91 9.60 -11.54
CA PRO A 94 -13.66 10.82 -11.84
C PRO A 94 -15.14 10.48 -12.13
N ASP A 95 -16.03 11.42 -11.78
CA ASP A 95 -17.48 11.29 -11.92
C ASP A 95 -18.14 10.16 -11.11
N THR A 96 -17.52 9.75 -10.00
CA THR A 96 -18.09 8.80 -9.05
C THR A 96 -18.43 9.44 -7.69
N TRP A 97 -19.39 8.86 -6.99
CA TRP A 97 -19.77 9.21 -5.63
C TRP A 97 -19.45 8.05 -4.69
N ALA A 98 -18.91 8.37 -3.51
CA ALA A 98 -18.72 7.37 -2.46
C ALA A 98 -20.07 7.07 -1.80
N ILE A 99 -20.56 5.84 -1.96
CA ILE A 99 -21.78 5.35 -1.29
C ILE A 99 -21.37 4.37 -0.21
N ALA A 100 -21.88 4.58 1.01
CA ALA A 100 -21.68 3.65 2.12
C ALA A 100 -22.53 2.39 1.90
N LEU A 101 -21.92 1.22 1.93
CA LEU A 101 -22.57 -0.08 1.73
C LEU A 101 -21.73 -1.20 2.35
N SER A 102 -22.39 -2.26 2.79
CA SER A 102 -21.70 -3.42 3.35
C SER A 102 -20.92 -4.13 2.24
N ILE A 103 -19.59 -3.99 2.28
CA ILE A 103 -18.67 -4.65 1.34
C ILE A 103 -18.04 -5.84 2.06
N PRO A 104 -18.08 -7.06 1.51
CA PRO A 104 -17.46 -8.22 2.13
C PRO A 104 -15.98 -7.97 2.47
N SER A 105 -15.55 -8.38 3.65
CA SER A 105 -14.20 -8.06 4.17
C SER A 105 -13.05 -8.68 3.38
N HIS A 106 -13.32 -9.69 2.54
CA HIS A 106 -12.33 -10.29 1.64
C HIS A 106 -12.05 -9.45 0.39
N VAL A 107 -12.88 -8.44 0.12
CA VAL A 107 -12.67 -7.51 -1.00
C VAL A 107 -11.57 -6.53 -0.62
N GLY A 108 -10.55 -6.43 -1.46
CA GLY A 108 -9.51 -5.43 -1.34
C GLY A 108 -10.02 -4.05 -1.72
N VAL A 109 -9.49 -3.03 -1.06
CA VAL A 109 -9.68 -1.66 -1.50
C VAL A 109 -9.04 -1.49 -2.88
N GLY A 110 -9.79 -0.95 -3.84
CA GLY A 110 -9.44 -0.86 -5.26
C GLY A 110 -9.98 -1.99 -6.12
N ASP A 111 -10.56 -3.03 -5.53
CA ASP A 111 -11.15 -4.13 -6.30
C ASP A 111 -12.45 -3.69 -6.99
N ALA A 112 -12.69 -4.24 -8.17
CA ALA A 112 -13.95 -4.10 -8.88
C ALA A 112 -15.04 -4.89 -8.16
N VAL A 113 -16.13 -4.22 -7.84
CA VAL A 113 -17.35 -4.80 -7.27
C VAL A 113 -18.54 -4.47 -8.16
N ARG A 114 -19.53 -5.36 -8.20
CA ARG A 114 -20.78 -5.11 -8.92
C ARG A 114 -21.89 -4.83 -7.93
N ILE A 115 -22.49 -3.65 -8.04
CA ILE A 115 -23.64 -3.28 -7.22
C ILE A 115 -24.88 -3.66 -8.01
N VAL A 116 -25.76 -4.46 -7.40
CA VAL A 116 -27.04 -4.86 -7.95
C VAL A 116 -28.13 -4.27 -7.08
N TRP A 117 -29.11 -3.62 -7.68
CA TRP A 117 -30.25 -3.06 -6.96
C TRP A 117 -31.55 -3.27 -7.72
N THR A 118 -32.67 -3.14 -7.02
CA THR A 118 -34.01 -3.17 -7.63
C THR A 118 -34.58 -1.75 -7.73
N SER A 119 -35.14 -1.42 -8.89
CA SER A 119 -35.87 -0.18 -9.16
C SER A 119 -37.25 -0.54 -9.69
N GLY A 120 -38.25 -0.50 -8.82
CA GLY A 120 -39.59 -1.01 -9.14
C GLY A 120 -39.56 -2.53 -9.36
N LEU A 121 -39.87 -2.96 -10.59
CA LEU A 121 -39.85 -4.37 -11.00
C LEU A 121 -38.57 -4.77 -11.74
N GLU A 122 -37.68 -3.81 -12.03
CA GLU A 122 -36.43 -4.08 -12.76
C GLU A 122 -35.27 -4.32 -11.80
N THR A 123 -34.44 -5.31 -12.11
CA THR A 123 -33.13 -5.48 -11.48
C THR A 123 -32.08 -4.78 -12.34
N ARG A 124 -31.32 -3.86 -11.74
CA ARG A 124 -30.25 -3.10 -12.39
C ARG A 124 -28.92 -3.42 -11.74
N PHE A 125 -27.84 -3.18 -12.48
CA PHE A 125 -26.50 -3.36 -11.97
C PHE A 125 -25.56 -2.29 -12.50
N THR A 126 -24.49 -2.04 -11.76
CA THR A 126 -23.41 -1.14 -12.16
C THR A 126 -22.09 -1.68 -11.60
N ASP A 127 -21.02 -1.43 -12.33
CA ASP A 127 -19.67 -1.71 -11.87
C ASP A 127 -19.18 -0.53 -11.02
N ALA A 128 -18.58 -0.84 -9.89
CA ALA A 128 -18.10 0.10 -8.90
C ALA A 128 -16.72 -0.36 -8.38
N VAL A 129 -16.04 0.52 -7.66
CA VAL A 129 -14.74 0.20 -7.06
C VAL A 129 -14.85 0.26 -5.55
N ALA A 130 -14.40 -0.75 -4.83
CA ALA A 130 -14.36 -0.72 -3.38
C ALA A 130 -13.38 0.36 -2.89
N ILE A 131 -13.87 1.35 -2.16
CA ILE A 131 -13.05 2.40 -1.54
C ILE A 131 -12.70 1.98 -0.10
N ARG A 132 -13.63 1.32 0.59
CA ARG A 132 -13.46 0.82 1.95
C ARG A 132 -14.21 -0.51 2.10
N SER A 133 -13.59 -1.51 2.70
CA SER A 133 -14.22 -2.82 2.92
C SER A 133 -14.72 -2.99 4.36
N GLY A 134 -15.68 -3.91 4.56
CA GLY A 134 -16.26 -4.21 5.86
C GLY A 134 -17.72 -3.74 6.01
N VAL A 135 -18.23 -3.85 7.24
CA VAL A 135 -19.62 -3.52 7.60
C VAL A 135 -19.95 -2.05 7.32
N ASP A 136 -18.98 -1.16 7.57
CA ASP A 136 -19.03 0.27 7.23
C ASP A 136 -18.25 0.57 5.93
N GLY A 137 -18.33 -0.33 4.97
CA GLY A 137 -17.67 -0.22 3.68
C GLY A 137 -18.23 0.91 2.81
N SER A 138 -17.52 1.24 1.74
CA SER A 138 -17.98 2.18 0.73
C SER A 138 -17.44 1.83 -0.64
N ALA A 139 -18.24 2.07 -1.68
CA ALA A 139 -17.82 1.92 -3.07
C ALA A 139 -17.98 3.23 -3.85
N ALA A 140 -17.10 3.42 -4.83
CA ALA A 140 -17.18 4.47 -5.83
C ALA A 140 -18.22 4.08 -6.88
N VAL A 141 -19.37 4.74 -6.86
CA VAL A 141 -20.50 4.48 -7.76
C VAL A 141 -20.61 5.58 -8.81
N PRO A 142 -20.82 5.26 -10.10
CA PRO A 142 -20.98 6.27 -11.14
C PRO A 142 -22.11 7.27 -10.82
N SER A 143 -21.84 8.55 -11.03
CA SER A 143 -22.77 9.65 -10.72
C SER A 143 -24.13 9.51 -11.39
N GLN A 144 -24.22 8.88 -12.57
CA GLN A 144 -25.48 8.68 -13.30
C GLN A 144 -26.47 7.78 -12.55
N VAL A 145 -25.98 6.86 -11.70
CA VAL A 145 -26.80 5.87 -10.98
C VAL A 145 -26.70 6.01 -9.46
N ALA A 146 -25.85 6.92 -8.96
CA ALA A 146 -25.60 7.10 -7.54
C ALA A 146 -26.87 7.41 -6.74
N ALA A 147 -27.76 8.26 -7.27
CA ALA A 147 -29.03 8.60 -6.64
C ALA A 147 -29.96 7.39 -6.51
N ASP A 148 -30.09 6.61 -7.59
CA ASP A 148 -30.92 5.40 -7.63
C ASP A 148 -30.41 4.33 -6.65
N VAL A 149 -29.09 4.13 -6.59
CA VAL A 149 -28.44 3.19 -5.67
C VAL A 149 -28.65 3.64 -4.22
N ALA A 150 -28.48 4.93 -3.92
CA ALA A 150 -28.70 5.47 -2.58
C ALA A 150 -30.16 5.32 -2.12
N ASP A 151 -31.13 5.52 -3.02
CA ASP A 151 -32.54 5.31 -2.73
C ASP A 151 -32.88 3.82 -2.51
N ALA A 152 -32.33 2.92 -3.34
CA ALA A 152 -32.48 1.48 -3.14
C ALA A 152 -31.82 0.99 -1.84
N LEU A 153 -30.69 1.59 -1.44
CA LEU A 153 -30.01 1.27 -0.19
C LEU A 153 -30.88 1.59 1.03
N ARG A 154 -31.55 2.76 1.03
CA ARG A 154 -32.50 3.13 2.09
C ARG A 154 -33.65 2.14 2.22
N ARG A 155 -33.98 1.41 1.14
CA ARG A 155 -35.00 0.35 1.11
C ARG A 155 -34.44 -1.05 1.40
N ASN A 156 -33.16 -1.20 1.72
CA ASN A 156 -32.47 -2.49 1.86
C ASN A 156 -32.59 -3.38 0.61
N GLN A 157 -32.56 -2.76 -0.57
CA GLN A 157 -32.74 -3.40 -1.89
C GLN A 157 -31.45 -3.47 -2.70
N VAL A 158 -30.28 -3.41 -2.04
CA VAL A 158 -28.97 -3.39 -2.67
C VAL A 158 -28.17 -4.61 -2.23
N THR A 159 -27.59 -5.30 -3.21
CA THR A 159 -26.69 -6.44 -3.01
C THR A 159 -25.37 -6.17 -3.73
N VAL A 160 -24.26 -6.46 -3.04
CA VAL A 160 -22.92 -6.32 -3.60
C VAL A 160 -22.42 -7.69 -4.02
N LEU A 161 -22.04 -7.80 -5.29
CA LEU A 161 -21.41 -9.01 -5.85
C LEU A 161 -19.92 -8.76 -6.04
N THR A 162 -19.12 -9.75 -5.64
CA THR A 162 -17.67 -9.73 -5.77
C THR A 162 -17.27 -10.77 -6.80
N GLN A 163 -16.43 -10.41 -7.76
CA GLN A 163 -15.91 -11.41 -8.68
C GLN A 163 -14.96 -12.35 -7.92
N PRO A 164 -15.12 -13.68 -8.00
CA PRO A 164 -14.16 -14.59 -7.39
C PRO A 164 -12.80 -14.39 -8.06
N GLY A 165 -11.76 -14.21 -7.25
CA GLY A 165 -10.39 -14.01 -7.72
C GLY A 165 -9.95 -15.16 -8.64
N SER A 166 -9.51 -14.81 -9.84
CA SER A 166 -8.84 -15.69 -10.80
C SER A 166 -7.39 -15.91 -10.40
#